data_AF-A0A9E3DM97-F1
#
_entry.id   AF-A0A9E3DM97-F1
#
_cell.length_a   1.000
_cell.length_b   1.000
_cell.length_c   1.000
_cell.angle_alpha   90.00
_cell.angle_beta   90.00
_cell.angle_gamma   90.00
#
_symmetry.space_group_name_H-M   'P 1'
#
loop_
_entity.id
_entity.type
_entity.pdbx_description
1 polymer ?
#
loop_
_entity_poly.entity_id
_entity_poly.type
_entity_poly.pdbx_seq_one_letter_code
_entity_poly.pdbx_strand_id
1 'polypeptide(L)'
;MRTAILLAALASSLWGQPLRPTPDAPPVTGVTLENAVYNPANHTLDYDLVNQTQKYVSAWALVQYFKNERGDESVGGWALSEMAGSAVPKTPQVIAAGTPAFGMLAPAERRHAQSVARAGTGTADVTSMRVNLAAVIYDDASAEGDDAFLNHLFASRKARSDELQRWVPQISALKTSANPAADAQQLYQDMVEASYQEDKSNVGDVTTEQRAGRQERQRLLESIRNLVKSAEAKRPLDSQVNRLETEADSLLAGAVRRN
;
A
#
# COMPACT_ATOMS: atom_id res chain seq x y z
N MET A 1 8.04 6.93 25.36
CA MET A 1 8.10 7.71 24.10
C MET A 1 9.11 7.11 23.11
N ARG A 2 8.95 5.85 22.71
CA ARG A 2 9.83 5.18 21.72
C ARG A 2 9.08 4.31 20.69
N THR A 3 7.76 4.34 20.71
CA THR A 3 6.91 3.44 19.90
C THR A 3 6.43 4.05 18.58
N ALA A 4 6.64 5.36 18.36
CA ALA A 4 6.12 6.07 17.18
C ALA A 4 7.10 6.10 15.98
N ILE A 5 8.37 5.73 16.17
CA ILE A 5 9.40 5.85 15.11
C ILE A 5 9.46 4.59 14.22
N LEU A 6 8.96 3.44 14.67
CA LEU A 6 9.01 2.20 13.87
C LEU A 6 7.95 2.11 12.74
N LEU A 7 6.82 2.82 12.85
CA LEU A 7 5.75 2.76 11.83
C LEU A 7 6.07 3.59 10.57
N ALA A 8 6.84 4.68 10.70
CA ALA A 8 7.29 5.47 9.54
C ALA A 8 8.42 4.80 8.75
N ALA A 9 9.23 3.96 9.41
CA ALA A 9 10.30 3.20 8.76
C ALA A 9 9.75 2.04 7.91
N LEU A 10 8.69 1.37 8.38
CA LEU A 10 8.02 0.31 7.61
C LEU A 10 7.36 0.82 6.33
N ALA A 11 6.88 2.07 6.29
CA ALA A 11 6.33 2.64 5.06
C ALA A 11 7.40 2.96 3.99
N SER A 12 8.68 2.99 4.38
CA SER A 12 9.80 3.42 3.52
C SER A 12 10.59 2.24 2.96
N SER A 13 10.56 1.07 3.62
CA SER A 13 11.14 -0.19 3.13
C SER A 13 10.20 -1.02 2.24
N LEU A 14 8.96 -0.56 2.03
CA LEU A 14 7.94 -1.24 1.23
C LEU A 14 8.27 -1.35 -0.27
N TRP A 15 9.22 -0.56 -0.79
CA TRP A 15 9.56 -0.54 -2.22
C TRP A 15 11.08 -0.58 -2.38
N GLY A 16 11.63 -1.79 -2.54
CA GLY A 16 13.02 -1.96 -2.97
C GLY A 16 13.21 -1.35 -4.36
N GLN A 17 14.13 -0.38 -4.46
CA GLN A 17 14.38 0.52 -5.58
C GLN A 17 13.14 1.36 -5.98
N PRO A 18 13.19 2.71 -5.90
CA PRO A 18 12.11 3.53 -6.41
C PRO A 18 11.93 3.19 -7.89
N LEU A 19 10.71 2.82 -8.29
CA LEU A 19 10.34 2.79 -9.70
C LEU A 19 10.78 4.15 -10.27
N ARG A 20 11.67 4.14 -11.25
CA ARG A 20 12.01 5.38 -11.94
C ARG A 20 10.80 5.71 -12.80
N PRO A 21 10.26 6.94 -12.70
CA PRO A 21 9.18 7.37 -13.58
C PRO A 21 9.64 7.17 -15.02
N THR A 22 8.80 6.56 -15.85
CA THR A 22 9.10 6.48 -17.28
C THR A 22 8.98 7.89 -17.85
N PRO A 23 10.02 8.47 -18.48
CA PRO A 23 10.00 9.87 -18.94
C PRO A 23 8.85 10.19 -19.91
N ASP A 24 8.33 9.16 -20.60
CA ASP A 24 7.28 9.25 -21.62
C ASP A 24 5.98 8.54 -21.20
N ALA A 25 5.72 8.38 -19.89
CA ALA A 25 4.47 7.78 -19.43
C ALA A 25 3.25 8.57 -19.95
N PRO A 26 2.18 7.89 -20.41
CA PRO A 26 0.99 8.57 -20.89
C PRO A 26 0.42 9.47 -19.78
N PRO A 27 -0.03 10.69 -20.11
CA PRO A 27 -0.56 11.60 -19.11
C PRO A 27 -1.84 11.01 -18.51
N VAL A 28 -1.97 11.10 -17.19
CA VAL A 28 -3.25 10.89 -16.51
C VAL A 28 -4.17 12.05 -16.89
N THR A 29 -5.37 11.75 -17.39
CA THR A 29 -6.31 12.76 -17.88
C THR A 29 -7.55 12.91 -16.99
N GLY A 30 -7.97 11.84 -16.32
CA GLY A 30 -9.17 11.87 -15.50
C GLY A 30 -9.00 12.53 -14.13
N VAL A 31 -7.77 12.84 -13.70
CA VAL A 31 -7.52 13.63 -12.48
C VAL A 31 -6.51 14.72 -12.81
N THR A 32 -6.77 15.94 -12.36
CA THR A 32 -5.86 17.08 -12.48
C THR A 32 -5.29 17.49 -11.14
N LEU A 33 -4.07 18.06 -11.19
CA LEU A 33 -3.44 18.74 -10.08
C LEU A 33 -3.62 20.25 -10.27
N GLU A 34 -4.22 20.90 -9.30
CA GLU A 34 -4.48 22.34 -9.31
C GLU A 34 -3.90 23.00 -8.07
N ASN A 35 -3.73 24.33 -8.10
CA ASN A 35 -3.32 25.14 -6.95
C ASN A 35 -2.05 24.63 -6.22
N ALA A 36 -1.09 24.09 -6.97
CA ALA A 36 0.15 23.57 -6.39
C ALA A 36 1.03 24.72 -5.86
N VAL A 37 1.20 24.80 -4.55
CA VAL A 37 1.97 25.84 -3.86
C VAL A 37 3.01 25.19 -2.95
N TYR A 38 4.29 25.48 -3.23
CA TYR A 38 5.40 25.01 -2.40
C TYR A 38 5.63 25.97 -1.24
N ASN A 39 5.66 25.44 -0.02
CA ASN A 39 6.05 26.14 1.18
C ASN A 39 7.49 25.74 1.58
N PRO A 40 8.48 26.63 1.39
CA PRO A 40 9.87 26.33 1.72
C PRO A 40 10.15 26.26 3.22
N ALA A 41 9.30 26.86 4.08
CA ALA A 41 9.55 26.91 5.51
C ALA A 41 9.40 25.54 6.21
N ASN A 42 8.57 24.68 5.65
CA ASN A 42 8.28 23.32 6.15
C ASN A 42 8.52 22.24 5.09
N HIS A 43 9.05 22.61 3.92
CA HIS A 43 9.26 21.75 2.75
C HIS A 43 8.01 20.94 2.36
N THR A 44 6.84 21.58 2.36
CA THR A 44 5.59 20.97 1.91
C THR A 44 5.14 21.53 0.58
N LEU A 45 4.51 20.69 -0.23
CA LEU A 45 3.75 21.09 -1.41
C LEU A 45 2.28 20.83 -1.14
N ASP A 46 1.51 21.90 -1.11
CA ASP A 46 0.06 21.89 -0.97
C ASP A 46 -0.57 21.94 -2.37
N TYR A 47 -1.58 21.12 -2.64
CA TYR A 47 -2.23 21.04 -3.96
C TYR A 47 -3.66 20.51 -3.85
N ASP A 48 -4.44 20.74 -4.90
CA ASP A 48 -5.78 20.18 -5.06
C ASP A 48 -5.74 19.05 -6.10
N LEU A 49 -6.31 17.90 -5.75
CA LEU A 49 -6.66 16.84 -6.69
C LEU A 49 -8.11 17.06 -7.14
N VAL A 50 -8.33 17.12 -8.46
CA VAL A 50 -9.67 17.30 -9.02
C VAL A 50 -10.01 16.13 -9.94
N ASN A 51 -11.05 15.37 -9.60
CA ASN A 51 -11.54 14.29 -10.44
C ASN A 51 -12.39 14.86 -11.58
N GLN A 52 -11.88 14.78 -12.81
CA GLN A 52 -12.52 15.28 -14.02
C GLN A 52 -13.51 14.27 -14.62
N THR A 53 -13.60 13.07 -14.07
CA THR A 53 -14.42 11.99 -14.61
C THR A 53 -15.80 11.89 -13.93
N GLN A 54 -16.68 11.10 -14.54
CA GLN A 54 -17.94 10.66 -13.93
C GLN A 54 -17.78 9.39 -13.07
N LYS A 55 -16.55 8.87 -12.94
CA LYS A 55 -16.24 7.66 -12.16
C LYS A 55 -15.70 8.04 -10.79
N TYR A 56 -15.83 7.15 -9.81
CA TYR A 56 -15.07 7.31 -8.57
C TYR A 56 -13.63 6.92 -8.81
N VAL A 57 -12.70 7.77 -8.37
CA VAL A 57 -11.29 7.38 -8.26
C VAL A 57 -11.15 6.58 -6.97
N SER A 58 -10.75 5.31 -7.12
CA SER A 58 -10.48 4.44 -5.99
C SER A 58 -9.06 4.60 -5.48
N ALA A 59 -8.09 4.92 -6.33
CA ALA A 59 -6.72 5.19 -5.89
C ALA A 59 -5.98 6.07 -6.88
N TRP A 60 -4.95 6.76 -6.39
CA TRP A 60 -4.03 7.54 -7.19
C TRP A 60 -2.61 7.44 -6.64
N ALA A 61 -1.64 7.66 -7.53
CA ALA A 61 -0.21 7.66 -7.27
C ALA A 61 0.45 8.90 -7.88
N LEU A 62 1.32 9.53 -7.10
CA LEU A 62 2.07 10.72 -7.47
C LEU A 62 3.58 10.45 -7.38
N VAL A 63 4.33 11.02 -8.31
CA VAL A 63 5.80 11.17 -8.19
C VAL A 63 6.10 12.56 -7.68
N GLN A 64 6.96 12.66 -6.68
CA GLN A 64 7.51 13.92 -6.19
C GLN A 64 8.84 14.22 -6.89
N TYR A 65 9.01 15.45 -7.31
CA TYR A 65 10.27 15.97 -7.86
C TYR A 65 10.73 17.16 -7.01
N PHE A 66 12.04 17.21 -6.76
CA PHE A 66 12.69 18.29 -6.03
C PHE A 66 13.71 18.96 -6.92
N LYS A 67 13.75 20.28 -6.88
CA LYS A 67 14.78 21.08 -7.53
C LYS A 67 15.73 21.65 -6.49
N ASN A 68 17.03 21.58 -6.75
CA ASN A 68 18.05 22.18 -5.88
C ASN A 68 18.37 23.63 -6.26
N GLU A 69 19.25 24.30 -5.50
CA GLU A 69 19.71 25.68 -5.81
C GLU A 69 20.41 25.82 -7.17
N ARG A 70 21.07 24.75 -7.65
CA ARG A 70 21.72 24.71 -8.97
C ARG A 70 20.72 24.56 -10.10
N GLY A 71 19.46 24.27 -9.77
CA GLY A 71 18.39 24.01 -10.71
C GLY A 71 18.30 22.56 -11.18
N ASP A 72 19.08 21.64 -10.61
CA ASP A 72 19.00 20.22 -10.93
C ASP A 72 17.72 19.64 -10.32
N GLU A 73 16.99 18.86 -11.12
CA GLU A 73 15.79 18.16 -10.66
C GLU A 73 16.09 16.70 -10.34
N SER A 74 15.55 16.21 -9.23
CA SER A 74 15.69 14.83 -8.77
C SER A 74 14.34 14.27 -8.34
N VAL A 75 14.19 12.95 -8.46
CA VAL A 75 13.01 12.25 -7.95
C VAL A 75 13.10 12.18 -6.44
N GLY A 76 12.13 12.79 -5.79
CA GLY A 76 12.01 12.89 -4.34
C GLY A 76 11.36 11.69 -3.66
N GLY A 77 10.61 10.92 -4.44
CA GLY A 77 9.90 9.74 -3.96
C GLY A 77 8.50 9.67 -4.54
N TRP A 78 7.70 8.79 -3.94
CA TRP A 78 6.33 8.51 -4.36
C TRP A 78 5.37 8.88 -3.24
N ALA A 79 4.27 9.55 -3.59
CA ALA A 79 3.12 9.75 -2.72
C ALA A 79 1.95 8.94 -3.26
N LEU A 80 1.51 7.97 -2.47
CA LEU A 80 0.43 7.08 -2.83
C LEU A 80 -0.75 7.43 -1.94
N SER A 81 -1.96 7.53 -2.51
CA SER A 81 -3.17 7.45 -1.68
C SER A 81 -3.10 6.17 -0.85
N GLU A 82 -3.65 6.19 0.37
CA GLU A 82 -3.68 5.01 1.23
C GLU A 82 -4.25 3.79 0.50
N MET A 83 -5.09 3.95 -0.52
CA MET A 83 -5.63 2.84 -1.32
C MET A 83 -4.64 2.28 -2.34
N ALA A 84 -3.61 3.04 -2.74
CA ALA A 84 -2.48 2.55 -3.52
C ALA A 84 -1.38 1.91 -2.64
N GLY A 85 -1.21 2.39 -1.40
CA GLY A 85 -0.28 1.82 -0.41
C GLY A 85 -0.85 0.65 0.41
N SER A 86 -2.16 0.69 0.67
CA SER A 86 -2.98 -0.42 1.15
C SER A 86 -3.16 -1.38 -0.01
N ALA A 87 -3.14 -2.66 0.31
CA ALA A 87 -3.39 -3.68 -0.70
C ALA A 87 -4.84 -3.61 -1.26
N VAL A 88 -5.73 -2.78 -0.69
CA VAL A 88 -7.18 -2.71 -0.98
C VAL A 88 -7.58 -1.45 -1.79
N PRO A 89 -8.15 -1.60 -3.00
CA PRO A 89 -9.18 -0.68 -3.49
C PRO A 89 -10.53 -1.02 -2.84
N LYS A 90 -10.97 -0.20 -1.88
CA LYS A 90 -12.32 -0.29 -1.29
C LYS A 90 -13.32 0.07 -2.38
N THR A 91 -14.24 -0.84 -2.66
CA THR A 91 -15.37 -0.59 -3.56
C THR A 91 -16.44 0.26 -2.87
N PRO A 92 -17.33 0.94 -3.62
CA PRO A 92 -18.47 1.67 -3.06
C PRO A 92 -19.35 0.86 -2.09
N GLN A 93 -19.37 -0.47 -2.21
CA GLN A 93 -20.14 -1.35 -1.33
C GLN A 93 -19.54 -1.49 0.08
N VAL A 94 -18.21 -1.36 0.22
CA VAL A 94 -17.54 -1.25 1.54
C VAL A 94 -17.82 0.12 2.18
N ILE A 95 -18.17 1.13 1.38
CA ILE A 95 -18.55 2.48 1.83
C ILE A 95 -19.97 2.50 2.41
N ALA A 96 -20.85 1.58 2.00
CA ALA A 96 -22.20 1.45 2.57
C ALA A 96 -22.19 1.13 4.09
N ALA A 97 -21.06 0.70 4.65
CA ALA A 97 -20.84 0.53 6.09
C ALA A 97 -20.39 1.82 6.81
N GLY A 98 -20.52 3.00 6.18
CA GLY A 98 -20.40 4.30 6.85
C GLY A 98 -18.99 4.81 7.12
N THR A 99 -17.95 4.14 6.60
CA THR A 99 -16.56 4.63 6.72
C THR A 99 -16.12 5.22 5.39
N PRO A 100 -15.94 6.56 5.24
CA PRO A 100 -15.37 7.11 4.03
C PRO A 100 -13.98 6.51 3.82
N ALA A 101 -13.76 5.90 2.65
CA ALA A 101 -12.46 5.36 2.30
C ALA A 101 -11.49 6.54 2.10
N PHE A 102 -10.58 6.74 3.06
CA PHE A 102 -9.47 7.68 2.93
C PHE A 102 -8.79 7.48 1.57
N GLY A 103 -8.84 8.49 0.70
CA GLY A 103 -8.20 8.45 -0.61
C GLY A 103 -9.14 8.38 -1.83
N MET A 104 -10.42 7.98 -1.69
CA MET A 104 -11.34 7.96 -2.83
C MET A 104 -11.75 9.36 -3.28
N LEU A 105 -11.77 9.68 -4.57
CA LEU A 105 -12.31 10.95 -5.07
C LEU A 105 -13.62 10.69 -5.81
N ALA A 106 -14.72 11.29 -5.36
CA ALA A 106 -16.00 11.23 -6.04
C ALA A 106 -15.95 11.96 -7.40
N PRO A 107 -16.89 11.68 -8.32
CA PRO A 107 -17.03 12.44 -9.56
C PRO A 107 -17.08 13.95 -9.29
N ALA A 108 -16.30 14.73 -10.05
CA ALA A 108 -16.16 16.18 -9.88
C ALA A 108 -15.67 16.66 -8.48
N GLU A 109 -15.21 15.74 -7.61
CA GLU A 109 -14.69 16.13 -6.30
C GLU A 109 -13.35 16.85 -6.44
N ARG A 110 -13.20 17.92 -5.67
CA ARG A 110 -11.92 18.55 -5.36
C ARG A 110 -11.51 18.16 -3.95
N ARG A 111 -10.28 17.68 -3.82
CA ARG A 111 -9.69 17.36 -2.51
C ARG A 111 -8.34 18.02 -2.35
N HIS A 112 -8.20 18.73 -1.25
CA HIS A 112 -6.91 19.24 -0.81
C HIS A 112 -6.01 18.11 -0.31
N ALA A 113 -4.75 18.12 -0.74
CA ALA A 113 -3.73 17.17 -0.35
C ALA A 113 -2.38 17.87 -0.15
N GLN A 114 -1.54 17.25 0.66
CA GLN A 114 -0.21 17.75 0.98
C GLN A 114 0.83 16.66 0.75
N SER A 115 1.94 17.04 0.13
CA SER A 115 3.13 16.22 -0.03
C SER A 115 4.26 16.85 0.77
N VAL A 116 4.97 16.04 1.56
CA VAL A 116 6.12 16.51 2.35
C VAL A 116 7.40 15.99 1.69
N ALA A 117 8.43 16.82 1.58
CA ALA A 117 9.76 16.35 1.19
C ALA A 117 10.28 15.36 2.25
N ARG A 118 10.48 14.09 1.88
CA ARG A 118 10.94 13.07 2.83
C ARG A 118 12.42 13.29 3.20
N ALA A 119 12.71 13.20 4.50
CA ALA A 119 14.07 13.22 5.03
C ALA A 119 14.88 12.04 4.46
N GLY A 120 15.87 12.34 3.63
CA GLY A 120 16.72 11.37 2.93
C GLY A 120 17.28 11.92 1.63
N THR A 121 16.50 12.76 0.96
CA THR A 121 17.02 13.80 0.06
C THR A 121 17.49 14.94 0.96
N GLY A 122 18.73 15.42 0.85
CA GLY A 122 19.19 16.56 1.66
C GLY A 122 18.22 17.73 1.54
N THR A 123 17.36 17.93 2.55
CA THR A 123 16.27 18.91 2.50
C THR A 123 16.79 20.34 2.53
N ALA A 124 18.04 20.52 2.97
CA ALA A 124 18.73 21.81 3.04
C ALA A 124 18.82 22.53 1.69
N ASP A 125 18.79 21.80 0.57
CA ASP A 125 19.02 22.38 -0.76
C ASP A 125 17.74 22.48 -1.62
N VAL A 126 16.57 22.11 -1.11
CA VAL A 126 15.32 22.07 -1.91
C VAL A 126 14.76 23.47 -2.07
N THR A 127 14.77 23.99 -3.30
CA THR A 127 14.26 25.33 -3.64
C THR A 127 12.85 25.32 -4.21
N SER A 128 12.45 24.20 -4.82
CA SER A 128 11.08 23.99 -5.26
C SER A 128 10.74 22.50 -5.29
N MET A 129 9.44 22.23 -5.23
CA MET A 129 8.88 20.89 -5.30
C MET A 129 7.73 20.90 -6.31
N ARG A 130 7.59 19.83 -7.08
CA ARG A 130 6.41 19.56 -7.90
C ARG A 130 6.00 18.10 -7.76
N VAL A 131 4.74 17.81 -8.07
CA VAL A 131 4.23 16.45 -8.17
C VAL A 131 3.64 16.21 -9.54
N ASN A 132 3.77 14.98 -10.03
CA ASN A 132 3.07 14.50 -11.22
C ASN A 132 2.19 13.32 -10.85
N LEU A 133 0.98 13.26 -11.42
CA LEU A 133 0.15 12.07 -11.40
C LEU A 133 0.79 10.98 -12.26
N ALA A 134 1.15 9.89 -11.59
CA ALA A 134 1.75 8.72 -12.21
C ALA A 134 0.69 7.70 -12.62
N ALA A 135 -0.35 7.57 -11.79
CA ALA A 135 -1.45 6.66 -12.05
C ALA A 135 -2.72 7.04 -11.29
N VAL A 136 -3.86 6.66 -11.87
CA VAL A 136 -5.20 6.72 -11.28
C VAL A 136 -5.88 5.38 -11.54
N ILE A 137 -6.62 4.88 -10.54
CA ILE A 137 -7.40 3.66 -10.61
C ILE A 137 -8.84 4.01 -10.25
N TYR A 138 -9.78 3.60 -11.08
CA TYR A 138 -11.20 3.84 -10.89
C TYR A 138 -11.88 2.70 -10.12
N ASP A 139 -13.10 2.92 -9.69
CA ASP A 139 -13.94 1.94 -8.98
C ASP A 139 -14.41 0.77 -9.85
N ASP A 140 -14.47 0.97 -11.17
CA ASP A 140 -14.69 -0.10 -12.17
C ASP A 140 -13.42 -0.90 -12.50
N ALA A 141 -12.33 -0.66 -11.75
CA ALA A 141 -11.01 -1.25 -11.91
C ALA A 141 -10.27 -0.91 -13.22
N SER A 142 -10.80 0.01 -14.05
CA SER A 142 -10.00 0.66 -15.10
C SER A 142 -8.94 1.58 -14.47
N ALA A 143 -7.88 1.89 -15.22
CA ALA A 143 -6.79 2.72 -14.76
C ALA A 143 -6.18 3.55 -15.89
N GLU A 144 -5.55 4.66 -15.51
CA GLU A 144 -4.79 5.56 -16.38
C GLU A 144 -3.40 5.79 -15.76
N GLY A 145 -2.37 5.98 -16.58
CA GLY A 145 -1.02 6.36 -16.12
C GLY A 145 0.10 5.50 -16.70
N ASP A 146 1.23 5.46 -15.99
CA ASP A 146 2.41 4.67 -16.37
C ASP A 146 2.08 3.16 -16.30
N ASP A 147 2.08 2.49 -17.46
CA ASP A 147 1.77 1.06 -17.58
C ASP A 147 2.75 0.17 -16.80
N ALA A 148 4.04 0.50 -16.77
CA ALA A 148 5.03 -0.28 -16.03
C ALA A 148 4.76 -0.16 -14.53
N PHE A 149 4.42 1.05 -14.06
CA PHE A 149 3.99 1.28 -12.68
C PHE A 149 2.69 0.55 -12.35
N LEU A 150 1.66 0.66 -13.21
CA LEU A 150 0.36 0.00 -13.01
C LEU A 150 0.49 -1.52 -13.00
N ASN A 151 1.25 -2.10 -13.93
CA ASN A 151 1.52 -3.53 -13.96
C ASN A 151 2.25 -3.98 -12.70
N HIS A 152 3.29 -3.25 -12.27
CA HIS A 152 3.99 -3.52 -11.02
C HIS A 152 3.04 -3.48 -9.81
N LEU A 153 2.18 -2.47 -9.73
CA LEU A 153 1.19 -2.30 -8.67
C LEU A 153 0.16 -3.45 -8.65
N PHE A 154 -0.41 -3.80 -9.80
CA PHE A 154 -1.40 -4.88 -9.89
C PHE A 154 -0.79 -6.25 -9.60
N ALA A 155 0.41 -6.52 -10.13
CA ALA A 155 1.17 -7.74 -9.87
C ALA A 155 1.48 -7.89 -8.36
N SER A 156 1.95 -6.82 -7.72
CA SER A 156 2.19 -6.79 -6.27
C SER A 156 0.91 -7.06 -5.47
N ARG A 157 -0.21 -6.44 -5.85
CA ARG A 157 -1.52 -6.65 -5.20
C ARG A 157 -1.98 -8.10 -5.32
N LYS A 158 -1.87 -8.68 -6.52
CA LYS A 158 -2.24 -10.07 -6.75
C LYS A 158 -1.43 -11.01 -5.84
N ALA A 159 -0.10 -10.84 -5.79
CA ALA A 159 0.75 -11.68 -4.95
C ALA A 159 0.39 -11.58 -3.45
N ARG A 160 0.05 -10.38 -2.96
CA ARG A 160 -0.42 -10.21 -1.56
C ARG A 160 -1.77 -10.87 -1.32
N SER A 161 -2.71 -10.72 -2.26
CA SER A 161 -4.01 -11.37 -2.19
C SER A 161 -3.87 -12.89 -2.13
N ASP A 162 -3.01 -13.46 -2.98
CA ASP A 162 -2.78 -14.91 -3.04
C ASP A 162 -2.21 -15.45 -1.70
N GLU A 163 -1.30 -14.70 -1.05
CA GLU A 163 -0.80 -15.06 0.28
C GLU A 163 -1.89 -14.99 1.36
N LEU A 164 -2.76 -13.98 1.33
CA LEU A 164 -3.85 -13.88 2.29
C LEU A 164 -4.89 -14.98 2.12
N GLN A 165 -5.27 -15.29 0.88
CA GLN A 165 -6.17 -16.42 0.60
C GLN A 165 -5.60 -17.74 1.14
N ARG A 166 -4.28 -17.92 1.06
CA ARG A 166 -3.60 -19.12 1.58
C ARG A 166 -3.65 -19.22 3.10
N TRP A 167 -3.39 -18.13 3.82
CA TRP A 167 -3.12 -18.18 5.26
C TRP A 167 -4.30 -17.78 6.14
N VAL A 168 -5.14 -16.85 5.71
CA VAL A 168 -6.24 -16.31 6.54
C VAL A 168 -7.21 -17.41 7.00
N PRO A 169 -7.65 -18.38 6.17
CA PRO A 169 -8.52 -19.46 6.65
C PRO A 169 -7.91 -20.27 7.81
N GLN A 170 -6.58 -20.46 7.81
CA GLN A 170 -5.88 -21.17 8.87
C GLN A 170 -5.80 -20.32 10.15
N ILE A 171 -5.59 -19.00 10.01
CA ILE A 171 -5.64 -18.04 11.12
C ILE A 171 -7.05 -18.00 11.72
N SER A 172 -8.09 -17.98 10.88
CA SER A 172 -9.50 -18.01 11.30
C SER A 172 -9.84 -19.24 12.13
N ALA A 173 -9.31 -20.41 11.74
CA ALA A 173 -9.54 -21.67 12.45
C ALA A 173 -9.04 -21.65 13.91
N LEU A 174 -8.10 -20.75 14.25
CA LEU A 174 -7.61 -20.59 15.64
C LEU A 174 -8.71 -20.17 16.61
N LYS A 175 -9.77 -19.48 16.15
CA LYS A 175 -10.89 -19.05 17.00
C LYS A 175 -11.67 -20.22 17.58
N THR A 176 -11.76 -21.31 16.83
CA THR A 176 -12.50 -22.52 17.21
C THR A 176 -11.58 -23.65 17.64
N SER A 177 -10.27 -23.41 17.73
CA SER A 177 -9.29 -24.41 18.14
C SER A 177 -9.50 -24.82 19.60
N ALA A 178 -9.39 -26.12 19.87
CA ALA A 178 -9.37 -26.64 21.23
C ALA A 178 -8.05 -26.30 21.97
N ASN A 179 -6.97 -26.01 21.23
CA ASN A 179 -5.67 -25.61 21.77
C ASN A 179 -5.04 -24.50 20.90
N PRO A 180 -5.56 -23.26 20.99
CA PRO A 180 -5.17 -22.19 20.09
C PRO A 180 -3.69 -21.80 20.19
N ALA A 181 -3.04 -22.05 21.33
CA ALA A 181 -1.61 -21.79 21.49
C ALA A 181 -0.75 -22.75 20.68
N ALA A 182 -1.03 -24.06 20.76
CA ALA A 182 -0.32 -25.07 19.97
C ALA A 182 -0.57 -24.90 18.47
N ASP A 183 -1.83 -24.66 18.09
CA ASP A 183 -2.20 -24.49 16.68
C ASP A 183 -1.61 -23.21 16.08
N ALA A 184 -1.60 -22.09 16.84
CA ALA A 184 -0.96 -20.85 16.38
C ALA A 184 0.57 -21.02 16.23
N GLN A 185 1.19 -21.80 17.13
CA GLN A 185 2.61 -22.11 17.06
C GLN A 185 2.94 -22.99 15.84
N GLN A 186 2.11 -23.99 15.56
CA GLN A 186 2.25 -24.82 14.36
C GLN A 186 2.10 -23.97 13.09
N LEU A 187 1.07 -23.14 13.01
CA LEU A 187 0.85 -22.24 11.89
C LEU A 187 2.04 -21.29 11.66
N TYR A 188 2.63 -20.77 12.74
CA TYR A 188 3.86 -19.97 12.64
C TYR A 188 5.00 -20.77 11.99
N GLN A 189 5.21 -22.02 12.40
CA GLN A 189 6.23 -22.89 11.84
C GLN A 189 5.99 -23.18 10.35
N ASP A 190 4.74 -23.47 9.98
CA ASP A 190 4.36 -23.74 8.59
C ASP A 190 4.66 -22.54 7.67
N MET A 191 4.40 -21.32 8.14
CA MET A 191 4.70 -20.09 7.39
C MET A 191 6.20 -19.78 7.30
N VAL A 192 6.97 -20.09 8.34
CA VAL A 192 8.44 -19.99 8.32
C VAL A 192 9.02 -20.98 7.31
N GLU A 193 8.53 -22.23 7.32
CA GLU A 193 8.95 -23.27 6.37
C GLU A 193 8.60 -22.89 4.93
N ALA A 194 7.38 -22.39 4.69
CA ALA A 194 6.99 -21.89 3.37
C ALA A 194 7.90 -20.76 2.86
N SER A 195 8.35 -19.87 3.77
CA SER A 195 9.31 -18.82 3.44
C SER A 195 10.67 -19.39 3.04
N TYR A 196 11.15 -20.37 3.79
CA TYR A 196 12.42 -21.04 3.51
C TYR A 196 12.41 -21.82 2.18
N GLN A 197 11.32 -22.52 1.88
CA GLN A 197 11.16 -23.24 0.62
C GLN A 197 11.10 -22.28 -0.58
N GLU A 198 10.40 -21.15 -0.43
CA GLU A 198 10.37 -20.12 -1.46
C GLU A 198 11.78 -19.53 -1.69
N ASP A 199 12.53 -19.22 -0.64
CA ASP A 199 13.89 -18.70 -0.75
C ASP A 199 14.83 -19.69 -1.44
N LYS A 200 14.72 -20.99 -1.13
CA LYS A 200 15.50 -22.05 -1.79
C LYS A 200 15.17 -22.20 -3.27
N SER A 201 13.89 -22.09 -3.63
CA SER A 201 13.44 -22.26 -5.01
C SER A 201 13.84 -21.08 -5.91
N ASN A 202 14.14 -19.93 -5.32
CA ASN A 202 14.52 -18.72 -6.05
C ASN A 202 16.03 -18.61 -6.23
N VAL A 203 16.55 -19.34 -7.20
CA VAL A 203 17.93 -19.20 -7.68
C VAL A 203 17.96 -18.10 -8.76
N GLY A 204 17.93 -16.83 -8.36
CA GLY A 204 17.95 -15.69 -9.28
C GLY A 204 17.44 -14.38 -8.67
N ASP A 205 17.26 -13.36 -9.51
CA ASP A 205 16.66 -12.10 -9.10
C ASP A 205 15.20 -12.30 -8.70
N VAL A 206 14.86 -11.89 -7.47
CA VAL A 206 13.50 -11.99 -6.93
C VAL A 206 12.58 -11.04 -7.70
N THR A 207 11.52 -11.58 -8.30
CA THR A 207 10.55 -10.78 -9.05
C THR A 207 9.78 -9.83 -8.12
N THR A 208 9.15 -8.80 -8.69
CA THR A 208 8.29 -7.89 -7.91
C THR A 208 7.21 -8.63 -7.15
N GLU A 209 6.54 -9.57 -7.81
CA GLU A 209 5.44 -10.36 -7.24
C GLU A 209 5.92 -11.19 -6.05
N GLN A 210 7.05 -11.89 -6.21
CA GLN A 210 7.66 -12.67 -5.14
C GLN A 210 8.01 -11.78 -3.95
N ARG A 211 8.61 -10.61 -4.20
CA ARG A 211 8.91 -9.65 -3.13
C ARG A 211 7.65 -9.19 -2.39
N ALA A 212 6.59 -8.85 -3.10
CA ALA A 212 5.32 -8.41 -2.51
C ALA A 212 4.64 -9.52 -1.70
N GLY A 213 4.63 -10.76 -2.21
CA GLY A 213 4.12 -11.93 -1.48
C GLY A 213 4.91 -12.19 -0.20
N ARG A 214 6.25 -12.21 -0.28
CA ARG A 214 7.13 -12.37 0.90
C ARG A 214 6.90 -11.30 1.96
N GLN A 215 6.73 -10.04 1.55
CA GLN A 215 6.42 -8.94 2.47
C GLN A 215 5.09 -9.18 3.22
N GLU A 216 4.03 -9.57 2.51
CA GLU A 216 2.74 -9.85 3.16
C GLU A 216 2.85 -11.06 4.10
N ARG A 217 3.58 -12.11 3.69
CA ARG A 217 3.84 -13.25 4.57
C ARG A 217 4.61 -12.86 5.83
N GLN A 218 5.61 -12.00 5.72
CA GLN A 218 6.34 -11.47 6.88
C GLN A 218 5.43 -10.69 7.82
N ARG A 219 4.52 -9.85 7.27
CA ARG A 219 3.51 -9.13 8.06
C ARG A 219 2.56 -10.10 8.80
N LEU A 220 2.13 -11.16 8.12
CA LEU A 220 1.28 -12.19 8.71
C LEU A 220 2.02 -13.00 9.79
N LEU A 221 3.30 -13.33 9.58
CA LEU A 221 4.16 -13.97 10.57
C LEU A 221 4.28 -13.13 11.86
N GLU A 222 4.44 -11.81 11.74
CA GLU A 222 4.44 -10.91 12.89
C GLU A 222 3.09 -10.91 13.62
N SER A 223 2.00 -10.95 12.87
CA SER A 223 0.63 -11.00 13.42
C SER A 223 0.39 -12.32 14.16
N ILE A 224 0.79 -13.46 13.59
CA ILE A 224 0.67 -14.77 14.24
C ILE A 224 1.57 -14.86 15.46
N ARG A 225 2.79 -14.31 15.42
CA ARG A 225 3.65 -14.24 16.62
C ARG A 225 2.96 -13.51 17.77
N ASN A 226 2.19 -12.46 17.48
CA ASN A 226 1.39 -11.76 18.50
C ASN A 226 0.17 -12.56 18.96
N LEU A 227 -0.45 -13.34 18.06
CA LEU A 227 -1.51 -14.28 18.39
C LEU A 227 -1.01 -15.39 19.32
N VAL A 228 0.15 -16.01 19.04
CA VAL A 228 0.80 -17.01 19.91
C VAL A 228 0.95 -16.47 21.32
N LYS A 229 1.58 -15.29 21.46
CA LYS A 229 1.75 -14.63 22.78
C LYS A 229 0.42 -14.35 23.48
N SER A 230 -0.61 -13.99 22.72
CA SER A 230 -1.95 -13.73 23.26
C SER A 230 -2.62 -15.03 23.72
N ALA A 231 -2.49 -16.11 22.95
CA ALA A 231 -3.03 -17.43 23.26
C ALA A 231 -2.35 -18.05 24.48
N GLU A 232 -1.02 -17.97 24.57
CA GLU A 232 -0.25 -18.39 25.76
C GLU A 232 -0.68 -17.62 27.02
N ALA A 233 -0.96 -16.33 26.87
CA ALA A 233 -1.51 -15.49 27.92
C ALA A 233 -3.02 -15.67 28.18
N LYS A 234 -3.67 -16.65 27.52
CA LYS A 234 -5.11 -16.95 27.59
C LYS A 234 -6.00 -15.73 27.29
N ARG A 235 -5.55 -14.83 26.42
CA ARG A 235 -6.31 -13.66 25.98
C ARG A 235 -7.25 -14.04 24.84
N PRO A 236 -8.41 -13.39 24.72
CA PRO A 236 -9.29 -13.57 23.57
C PRO A 236 -8.56 -13.26 22.26
N LEU A 237 -8.70 -14.14 21.28
CA LEU A 237 -8.09 -13.99 19.95
C LEU A 237 -9.02 -13.30 18.95
N ASP A 238 -10.33 -13.26 19.24
CA ASP A 238 -11.37 -12.82 18.31
C ASP A 238 -11.11 -11.45 17.70
N SER A 239 -10.72 -10.46 18.49
CA SER A 239 -10.49 -9.10 17.97
C SER A 239 -9.31 -9.01 17.01
N GLN A 240 -8.27 -9.82 17.23
CA GLN A 240 -7.08 -9.87 16.37
C GLN A 240 -7.35 -10.66 15.10
N VAL A 241 -8.02 -11.81 15.22
CA VAL A 241 -8.40 -12.64 14.07
C VAL A 241 -9.44 -11.93 13.20
N ASN A 242 -10.48 -11.33 13.78
CA ASN A 242 -11.50 -10.57 13.03
C ASN A 242 -10.88 -9.40 12.25
N ARG A 243 -9.83 -8.76 12.79
CA ARG A 243 -9.09 -7.70 12.06
C ARG A 243 -8.43 -8.28 10.80
N LEU A 244 -7.75 -9.43 10.92
CA LEU A 244 -7.09 -10.09 9.79
C LEU A 244 -8.11 -10.60 8.75
N GLU A 245 -9.23 -11.15 9.20
CA GLU A 245 -10.36 -11.55 8.34
C GLU A 245 -10.92 -10.34 7.57
N THR A 246 -11.19 -9.23 8.25
CA THR A 246 -11.71 -8.01 7.63
C THR A 246 -10.73 -7.44 6.59
N GLU A 247 -9.43 -7.47 6.90
CA GLU A 247 -8.38 -7.07 5.95
C GLU A 247 -8.34 -7.98 4.73
N ALA A 248 -8.42 -9.30 4.93
CA ALA A 248 -8.43 -10.28 3.85
C ALA A 248 -9.65 -10.13 2.95
N ASP A 249 -10.86 -10.06 3.52
CA ASP A 249 -12.11 -9.90 2.78
C ASP A 249 -12.11 -8.61 1.96
N SER A 250 -11.57 -7.54 2.53
CA SER A 250 -11.38 -6.26 1.81
C SER A 250 -10.47 -6.43 0.58
N LEU A 251 -9.49 -7.33 0.64
CA LEU A 251 -8.53 -7.60 -0.44
C LEU A 251 -9.12 -8.50 -1.53
N LEU A 252 -9.87 -9.54 -1.13
CA LEU A 252 -10.49 -10.46 -2.08
C LEU A 252 -11.64 -9.81 -2.85
N ALA A 253 -12.41 -8.94 -2.19
CA ALA A 253 -13.47 -8.18 -2.82
C ALA A 253 -12.96 -7.28 -3.97
N GLY A 254 -11.70 -6.82 -3.90
CA GLY A 254 -11.03 -6.08 -4.97
C GLY A 254 -10.50 -6.95 -6.11
N ALA A 255 -10.17 -8.23 -5.85
CA ALA A 255 -9.55 -9.14 -6.81
C ALA A 255 -10.57 -9.93 -7.67
N VAL A 256 -11.74 -10.27 -7.12
CA VAL A 256 -12.73 -11.19 -7.74
C VAL A 256 -13.38 -10.63 -9.02
N ARG A 257 -13.34 -9.32 -9.30
CA ARG A 257 -13.98 -8.72 -10.48
C ARG A 257 -13.13 -8.70 -11.77
N ARG A 258 -11.94 -9.31 -11.79
CA ARG A 258 -11.05 -9.35 -12.98
C ARG A 258 -10.92 -10.72 -13.66
N ASN A 259 -11.78 -11.68 -13.33
CA ASN A 259 -11.92 -12.91 -14.12
C ASN A 259 -13.13 -12.83 -15.04
#